data_AF-A0A7Z2VCA2-F1
#
_entry.id   AF-A0A7Z2VCA2-F1
#
_cell.length_a   1.000
_cell.length_b   1.000
_cell.length_c   1.000
_cell.angle_alpha   90.00
_cell.angle_beta   90.00
_cell.angle_gamma   90.00
#
_symmetry.space_group_name_H-M   'P 1'
#
loop_
_entity.id
_entity.type
_entity.pdbx_description
1 polymer ?
#
loop_
_entity_poly.entity_id
_entity_poly.type
_entity_poly.pdbx_seq_one_letter_code
_entity_poly.pdbx_strand_id
1 'polypeptide(L)' 'MSDPGRGHRRELLHQLRNRLNVMGFALYALRDESSKPLETLRNAHQSAVELLNLLGEEERALQRLIEASADAVGPASADQ' A
#
# COMPACT_ATOMS: atom_id res chain seq x y z
N MET A 1 13.13 4.47 17.68
CA MET A 1 13.63 5.36 16.60
C MET A 1 13.01 4.88 15.30
N SER A 2 12.18 5.68 14.64
CA SER A 2 11.55 5.30 13.37
C SER A 2 12.60 5.13 12.29
N ASP A 3 12.64 3.96 11.65
CA ASP A 3 13.52 3.66 10.53
C ASP A 3 13.20 4.60 9.35
N PRO A 4 14.15 5.44 8.87
CA PRO A 4 13.93 6.35 7.74
C PRO A 4 13.51 5.61 6.46
N GLY A 5 13.85 4.32 6.32
CA GLY A 5 13.40 3.48 5.21
C GLY A 5 11.88 3.25 5.19
N ARG A 6 11.20 3.26 6.35
CA ARG A 6 9.74 3.05 6.41
C ARG A 6 8.94 4.23 5.90
N GLY A 7 9.36 5.45 6.25
CA GLY A 7 8.70 6.66 5.74
C GLY A 7 8.75 6.69 4.21
N HIS A 8 9.91 6.35 3.66
CA HIS A 8 10.11 6.23 2.22
C HIS A 8 9.26 5.10 1.59
N ARG A 9 9.21 3.92 2.22
CA ARG A 9 8.39 2.80 1.73
C ARG A 9 6.90 3.15 1.65
N ARG A 10 6.34 3.81 2.66
CA ARG A 10 4.93 4.25 2.64
C ARG A 10 4.66 5.25 1.53
N GLU A 11 5.58 6.19 1.32
CA GLU A 11 5.44 7.19 0.26
C GLU A 11 5.46 6.53 -1.13
N LEU A 12 6.37 5.57 -1.35
CA LEU A 12 6.40 4.79 -2.60
C LEU A 12 5.11 3.99 -2.82
N LEU A 13 4.54 3.36 -1.79
CA LEU A 13 3.26 2.64 -1.90
C LEU A 13 2.10 3.58 -2.24
N HIS A 14 2.09 4.78 -1.65
CA HIS A 14 1.11 5.80 -1.98
C HIS A 14 1.23 6.27 -3.44
N GLN A 15 2.46 6.55 -3.91
CA GLN A 15 2.71 6.92 -5.31
C GLN A 15 2.32 5.81 -6.29
N LEU A 16 2.63 4.56 -5.96
CA LEU A 16 2.26 3.39 -6.77
C LEU A 16 0.73 3.26 -6.86
N ARG A 17 0.01 3.44 -5.74
CA ARG A 17 -1.47 3.46 -5.73
C ARG A 17 -2.00 4.54 -6.67
N ASN A 18 -1.44 5.74 -6.62
CA ASN A 18 -1.88 6.84 -7.48
C ASN A 18 -1.64 6.52 -8.96
N ARG A 19 -0.52 5.88 -9.31
CA ARG A 19 -0.25 5.46 -10.70
C ARG A 19 -1.20 4.37 -11.18
N LEU A 20 -1.49 3.37 -10.34
CA LEU A 20 -2.48 2.34 -10.66
C LEU A 20 -3.89 2.93 -10.79
N ASN A 21 -4.26 3.92 -9.98
CA ASN A 21 -5.55 4.61 -10.12
C ASN A 21 -5.66 5.34 -11.47
N VAL A 22 -4.62 6.09 -11.86
CA VAL A 22 -4.58 6.77 -13.18
C VAL A 22 -4.70 5.77 -14.33
N MET A 23 -3.97 4.65 -14.26
CA MET A 23 -4.09 3.58 -15.25
C MET A 23 -5.49 2.98 -15.28
N GLY A 24 -6.10 2.77 -14.12
CA GLY A 24 -7.48 2.28 -13.99
C GLY A 24 -8.49 3.23 -14.64
N PHE A 25 -8.35 4.54 -14.45
CA PHE A 25 -9.19 5.53 -15.13
C PHE A 25 -9.03 5.49 -16.65
N ALA A 26 -7.80 5.36 -17.15
CA ALA A 26 -7.56 5.22 -18.59
C ALA A 26 -8.18 3.93 -19.15
N LEU A 27 -7.99 2.80 -18.47
CA LEU A 27 -8.58 1.51 -18.87
C LEU A 27 -10.12 1.53 -18.81
N TYR A 28 -10.70 2.24 -17.85
CA TYR A 28 -12.14 2.42 -17.72
C TYR A 28 -12.72 3.33 -18.81
N ALA A 29 -11.99 4.37 -19.23
CA ALA A 29 -12.39 5.20 -20.38
C ALA A 29 -12.45 4.39 -21.68
N LEU A 30 -11.58 3.37 -21.81
CA LEU A 30 -11.53 2.44 -22.94
C LEU A 30 -12.37 1.17 -22.72
N ARG A 31 -13.35 1.17 -21.80
CA ARG A 31 -14.08 -0.05 -21.41
C ARG A 31 -14.87 -0.69 -22.56
N ASP A 32 -15.34 0.12 -23.51
CA ASP A 32 -16.14 -0.34 -24.64
C ASP A 32 -15.24 -0.86 -25.79
N GLU A 33 -13.93 -0.65 -25.71
CA GLU A 33 -12.96 -1.20 -26.64
C GLU A 33 -12.59 -2.64 -26.24
N SER A 34 -12.74 -3.59 -27.16
CA SER A 34 -12.31 -4.97 -26.96
C SER A 34 -11.16 -5.30 -27.89
N SER A 35 -10.02 -5.62 -27.28
CA SER A 35 -8.90 -6.27 -27.95
C SER A 35 -8.15 -7.12 -26.93
N LYS A 36 -7.57 -8.22 -27.38
CA LYS A 36 -6.80 -9.14 -26.52
C LYS A 36 -5.69 -8.42 -25.70
N PRO A 37 -4.95 -7.42 -26.26
CA PRO A 37 -4.04 -6.61 -25.46
C PRO A 37 -4.71 -5.79 -24.36
N LEU A 38 -5.88 -5.17 -24.62
CA LEU A 38 -6.60 -4.40 -23.61
C LEU A 38 -7.13 -5.28 -22.47
N GLU A 39 -7.64 -6.47 -22.78
CA GLU A 39 -8.05 -7.44 -21.76
C GLU A 39 -6.86 -7.87 -20.89
N THR A 40 -5.69 -8.10 -21.52
CA THR A 40 -4.46 -8.43 -20.80
C THR A 40 -4.05 -7.29 -19.86
N LEU A 41 -4.14 -6.04 -20.32
CA LEU A 41 -3.83 -4.85 -19.50
C LEU A 41 -4.82 -4.68 -18.33
N ARG A 42 -6.12 -4.93 -18.54
CA ARG A 42 -7.12 -4.90 -17.47
C ARG A 42 -6.84 -5.95 -16.40
N ASN A 43 -6.53 -7.18 -16.82
CA ASN A 43 -6.18 -8.26 -15.89
C ASN A 43 -4.90 -7.95 -15.12
N ALA A 44 -3.86 -7.46 -15.81
CA ALA A 44 -2.61 -7.07 -15.16
C ALA A 44 -2.80 -5.90 -14.18
N HIS A 45 -3.62 -4.89 -14.52
CA HIS A 45 -3.99 -3.80 -13.63
C HIS A 45 -4.68 -4.31 -12.37
N GLN A 46 -5.68 -5.19 -12.53
CA GLN A 46 -6.42 -5.78 -11.42
C GLN A 46 -5.48 -6.56 -10.48
N SER A 47 -4.64 -7.44 -11.01
CA SER A 47 -3.66 -8.18 -10.19
C SER A 47 -2.65 -7.25 -9.51
N ALA A 48 -2.21 -6.18 -10.17
CA ALA A 48 -1.31 -5.20 -9.55
C ALA A 48 -1.99 -4.46 -8.38
N VAL A 49 -3.27 -4.13 -8.48
CA VAL A 49 -4.05 -3.51 -7.39
C VAL A 49 -4.21 -4.48 -6.21
N GLU A 50 -4.46 -5.75 -6.47
CA GLU A 50 -4.56 -6.79 -5.45
C GLU A 50 -3.24 -6.95 -4.69
N LEU A 51 -2.11 -7.07 -5.41
CA LEU A 51 -0.78 -7.14 -4.80
C LEU A 51 -0.46 -5.89 -3.97
N LEU A 52 -0.84 -4.71 -4.46
CA LEU A 52 -0.64 -3.46 -3.72
C LEU A 52 -1.46 -3.41 -2.42
N ASN A 53 -2.68 -3.95 -2.42
CA ASN A 53 -3.49 -4.03 -1.21
C ASN A 53 -2.86 -4.96 -0.18
N LEU A 54 -2.36 -6.13 -0.60
CA LEU A 54 -1.62 -7.05 0.28
C LEU A 54 -0.39 -6.38 0.89
N LEU A 55 0.42 -5.70 0.07
CA LEU A 55 1.58 -4.93 0.56
C LEU A 55 1.18 -3.85 1.58
N GLY A 56 0.05 -3.17 1.34
CA GLY A 56 -0.47 -2.18 2.27
C GLY A 56 -1.03 -2.77 3.56
N GLU A 57 -1.49 -4.02 3.55
CA GLU A 57 -1.89 -4.77 4.75
C GLU A 57 -0.68 -5.19 5.57
N GLU A 58 0.35 -5.75 4.94
CA GLU A 58 1.61 -6.12 5.58
C GLU A 58 2.26 -4.93 6.28
N GLU A 59 2.34 -3.77 5.60
CA GLU A 59 2.89 -2.55 6.19
C GLU A 59 2.11 -2.07 7.42
N ARG A 60 0.77 -2.14 7.37
CA ARG A 60 -0.07 -1.78 8.52
C ARG A 60 0.10 -2.78 9.67
N ALA A 61 0.25 -4.06 9.37
CA ALA A 61 0.51 -5.09 10.39
C ALA A 61 1.88 -4.86 11.07
N LEU A 62 2.92 -4.57 10.29
CA LEU A 62 4.25 -4.23 10.80
C LEU A 62 4.25 -2.95 11.64
N GLN A 63 3.40 -1.98 11.30
CA GLN A 63 3.25 -0.76 12.08
C GLN A 63 2.60 -1.03 13.43
N ARG A 64 1.50 -1.81 13.46
CA ARG A 64 0.81 -2.19 14.70
C ARG A 64 1.72 -2.97 15.66
N LEU A 65 2.57 -3.87 15.14
CA LEU A 65 3.53 -4.61 15.96
C LEU A 65 4.53 -3.69 16.67
N ILE A 66 4.98 -2.64 15.99
CA ILE A 66 5.92 -1.68 16.58
C ILE A 66 5.25 -0.77 17.59
N GLU A 67 4.03 -0.30 17.30
CA GLU A 67 3.23 0.47 18.26
C GLU A 67 2.98 -0.35 19.53
N ALA A 68 2.57 -1.61 19.38
CA ALA A 68 2.40 -2.53 20.52
C ALA A 68 3.70 -2.77 21.30
N SER A 69 4.86 -2.81 20.64
CA SER A 69 6.16 -2.95 21.31
C SER A 69 6.64 -1.67 21.98
N ALA A 70 6.24 -0.50 21.48
CA ALA A 70 6.60 0.80 22.04
C ALA A 70 5.76 1.11 23.30
N ASP A 71 4.47 0.74 23.30
CA ASP A 71 3.59 0.86 24.46
C ASP A 71 4.01 -0.06 25.63
N ALA A 72 4.72 -1.16 25.36
CA ALA A 72 5.28 -2.02 26.39
C ALA A 72 6.47 -1.41 27.16
N VAL A 73 7.01 -0.26 26.71
CA VAL A 73 8.28 0.33 27.22
C VAL A 73 8.08 1.68 27.94
N GLY A 74 6.85 2.15 28.23
CA GLY A 74 6.72 3.27 29.19
C GLY A 74 5.30 3.61 29.69
N PRO A 75 5.14 4.33 30.82
CA PRO A 75 6.11 4.62 31.88
C PRO A 75 5.82 3.79 33.15
N ALA A 76 6.73 2.88 33.53
CA ALA A 76 6.73 2.34 34.88
C ALA A 76 7.51 3.31 35.79
N SER A 77 6.76 3.98 36.67
CA SER A 77 7.20 4.62 37.91
C SER A 77 7.94 5.97 37.81
N ALA A 78 7.14 7.05 37.79
CA ALA A 78 7.51 8.33 38.38
C ALA A 78 6.45 8.69 39.44
N ASP A 79 6.39 7.92 40.52
CA ASP A 79 5.67 8.28 41.75
C ASP A 79 6.16 7.39 42.91
N GLN A 80 7.16 7.88 43.66
CA GLN A 80 7.29 7.79 45.13
C GLN A 80 8.61 8.41 45.60
#